data_AF-A0A520PFC9-F1
#
_entry.id   AF-A0A520PFC9-F1
#
_cell.length_a   1.000
_cell.length_b   1.000
_cell.length_c   1.000
_cell.angle_alpha   90.00
_cell.angle_beta   90.00
_cell.angle_gamma   90.00
#
_symmetry.space_group_name_H-M   'P 1'
#
loop_
_entity.id
_entity.type
_entity.pdbx_description
1 polymer ?
#
loop_
_entity_poly.entity_id
_entity_poly.type
_entity_poly.pdbx_seq_one_letter_code
_entity_poly.pdbx_strand_id
1 'polypeptide(L)'
;MFRHAILLSGITIIAWFLTQNGIGLASYFFWISLIMISTIVIWRAGDFFSPAASYIQNKHDIPQSIKAAVIDAIASSFPEFCVAVIAVIMIGRAEVGIASIVGSALYNVLVIPAAAGLVAASPMVISKEVVWRDNIYYLGVTLLLGAMLWLFPNEWGAGVAIIFLLAYLGYVFLLQRDFKKSKNQNADSH
;
A
#
# COMPACT_ATOMS: atom_id res chain seq x y z
N MET A 1 5.22 -10.87 -22.39
CA MET A 1 5.17 -9.54 -21.72
C MET A 1 5.10 -8.38 -22.72
N PHE A 2 6.05 -8.21 -23.64
CA PHE A 2 6.14 -7.02 -24.51
C PHE A 2 4.86 -6.72 -25.34
N ARG A 3 4.24 -7.77 -25.91
CA ARG A 3 3.01 -7.64 -26.71
C ARG A 3 1.79 -7.13 -25.90
N HIS A 4 1.74 -7.40 -24.60
CA HIS A 4 0.63 -6.98 -23.73
C HIS A 4 0.82 -5.54 -23.25
N ALA A 5 2.07 -5.13 -23.01
CA ALA A 5 2.42 -3.74 -22.74
C ALA A 5 2.05 -2.82 -23.93
N ILE A 6 2.31 -3.28 -25.16
CA ILE A 6 1.93 -2.55 -26.39
C ILE A 6 0.41 -2.38 -26.51
N LEU A 7 -0.37 -3.42 -26.16
CA LEU A 7 -1.83 -3.36 -26.20
C LEU A 7 -2.38 -2.39 -25.15
N LEU A 8 -1.86 -2.39 -23.93
CA LEU A 8 -2.22 -1.43 -22.88
C LEU A 8 -1.86 0.01 -23.27
N SER A 9 -0.70 0.22 -23.89
CA SER A 9 -0.34 1.54 -24.45
C SER A 9 -1.26 1.95 -25.62
N GLY A 10 -1.73 1.01 -26.43
CA GLY A 10 -2.69 1.29 -27.50
C GLY A 10 -4.04 1.76 -26.96
N ILE A 11 -4.57 1.08 -25.93
CA ILE A 11 -5.84 1.43 -25.30
C ILE A 11 -5.76 2.82 -24.63
N THR A 12 -4.65 3.14 -23.97
CA THR A 12 -4.44 4.46 -23.35
C THR A 12 -4.39 5.59 -24.39
N ILE A 13 -3.71 5.38 -25.53
CA ILE A 13 -3.67 6.37 -26.63
C ILE A 13 -5.07 6.61 -27.21
N ILE A 14 -5.85 5.55 -27.42
CA ILE A 14 -7.24 5.66 -27.92
C ILE A 14 -8.12 6.39 -26.90
N ALA A 15 -8.03 6.02 -25.62
CA ALA A 15 -8.79 6.67 -24.55
C ALA A 15 -8.50 8.17 -24.50
N TRP A 16 -7.22 8.54 -24.55
CA TRP A 16 -6.76 9.92 -24.53
C TRP A 16 -7.22 10.70 -25.76
N PHE A 17 -7.11 10.11 -26.96
CA PHE A 17 -7.59 10.72 -28.20
C PHE A 17 -9.10 10.99 -28.15
N LEU A 18 -9.89 10.04 -27.65
CA LEU A 18 -11.34 10.21 -27.49
C LEU A 18 -11.70 11.29 -26.46
N THR A 19 -10.92 11.43 -25.39
CA THR A 19 -11.08 12.54 -24.42
C THR A 19 -10.87 13.89 -25.09
N GLN A 20 -9.83 14.03 -25.90
CA GLN A 20 -9.53 15.28 -26.62
C GLN A 20 -10.60 15.65 -27.65
N ASN A 21 -11.24 14.66 -28.27
CA ASN A 21 -12.33 14.88 -29.24
C ASN A 21 -13.71 15.10 -28.58
N GLY A 22 -13.79 15.17 -27.25
CA GLY A 22 -15.05 15.43 -26.54
C GLY A 22 -16.05 14.26 -26.54
N ILE A 23 -15.65 13.06 -26.97
CA ILE A 23 -16.51 11.87 -26.98
C ILE A 23 -16.44 11.18 -25.61
N GLY A 24 -17.06 11.81 -24.61
CA GLY A 24 -16.94 11.41 -23.21
C GLY A 24 -17.34 9.95 -22.94
N LEU A 25 -18.50 9.51 -23.46
CA LEU A 25 -19.04 8.17 -23.21
C LEU A 25 -18.09 7.04 -23.66
N ALA A 26 -17.52 7.17 -24.86
CA ALA A 26 -16.55 6.20 -25.37
C ALA A 26 -15.24 6.26 -24.58
N SER A 27 -14.77 7.46 -24.22
CA SER A 27 -13.54 7.63 -23.44
C SER A 27 -13.63 6.94 -22.07
N TYR A 28 -14.75 7.10 -21.34
CA TYR A 28 -14.95 6.45 -20.04
C TYR A 28 -14.91 4.92 -20.15
N PHE A 29 -15.49 4.35 -21.20
CA PHE A 29 -15.45 2.90 -21.44
C PHE A 29 -14.00 2.37 -21.52
N PHE A 30 -13.12 3.06 -22.25
CA PHE A 30 -11.72 2.66 -22.36
C PHE A 30 -10.95 2.83 -21.04
N TRP A 31 -11.21 3.90 -20.28
CA TRP A 31 -10.60 4.09 -18.95
C TRP A 31 -11.02 3.00 -17.96
N ILE A 32 -12.31 2.64 -17.93
CA ILE A 32 -12.81 1.56 -17.08
C ILE A 32 -12.20 0.22 -17.50
N SER A 33 -12.11 -0.05 -18.81
CA SER A 33 -11.48 -1.27 -19.33
C SER A 33 -10.01 -1.36 -18.91
N LEU A 34 -9.26 -0.27 -18.97
CA LEU A 34 -7.88 -0.21 -18.49
C LEU A 34 -7.75 -0.53 -17.01
N ILE A 35 -8.62 0.04 -16.17
CA ILE A 35 -8.65 -0.24 -14.73
C ILE A 35 -8.92 -1.73 -14.50
N MET A 36 -9.94 -2.29 -15.14
CA MET A 36 -10.30 -3.71 -15.01
C MET A 36 -9.17 -4.65 -15.43
N ILE A 37 -8.55 -4.40 -16.59
CA ILE A 37 -7.42 -5.21 -17.08
C ILE A 37 -6.22 -5.09 -16.13
N SER A 38 -5.91 -3.88 -15.67
CA SER A 38 -4.78 -3.66 -14.75
C SER A 38 -5.00 -4.40 -13.43
N THR A 39 -6.21 -4.36 -12.87
CA THR A 39 -6.58 -5.11 -11.66
C THR A 39 -6.40 -6.62 -11.86
N ILE A 40 -6.86 -7.18 -12.98
CA ILE A 40 -6.70 -8.60 -13.28
C ILE A 40 -5.22 -8.98 -13.41
N VAL A 41 -4.41 -8.14 -14.06
CA VAL A 41 -2.96 -8.36 -14.21
C VAL A 41 -2.26 -8.34 -12.85
N ILE A 42 -2.56 -7.37 -12.00
CA ILE A 42 -1.99 -7.26 -10.64
C ILE A 42 -2.40 -8.47 -9.80
N TRP A 43 -3.67 -8.85 -9.84
CA TRP A 43 -4.19 -10.01 -9.12
C TRP A 43 -3.45 -11.30 -9.55
N ARG A 44 -3.35 -11.53 -10.86
CA ARG A 44 -2.65 -12.70 -11.40
C ARG A 44 -1.15 -12.68 -11.11
N ALA A 45 -0.52 -11.50 -11.07
CA ALA A 45 0.88 -11.37 -10.69
C ALA A 45 1.11 -11.83 -9.24
N GLY A 46 0.16 -11.57 -8.34
CA GLY A 46 0.17 -12.06 -6.95
C GLY A 46 0.24 -13.59 -6.87
N ASP A 47 -0.53 -14.30 -7.70
CA ASP A 47 -0.52 -15.77 -7.75
C ASP A 47 0.84 -16.36 -8.15
N PHE A 48 1.62 -15.65 -8.97
CA PHE A 48 2.97 -16.06 -9.35
C PHE A 48 4.01 -15.64 -8.30
N PHE A 49 3.78 -14.50 -7.65
CA PHE A 49 4.70 -13.95 -6.66
C PHE A 49 4.77 -14.81 -5.40
N SER A 50 3.64 -15.25 -4.86
CA SER A 50 3.60 -16.00 -3.59
C SER A 50 4.38 -17.34 -3.64
N PRO A 51 4.25 -18.19 -4.68
CA PRO A 51 5.07 -19.39 -4.83
C PRO A 51 6.56 -19.08 -5.02
N ALA A 52 6.90 -18.06 -5.79
CA ALA A 52 8.29 -17.64 -6.00
C ALA A 52 8.95 -17.15 -4.70
N ALA A 53 8.23 -16.33 -3.92
CA ALA A 53 8.65 -15.90 -2.60
C ALA A 53 8.85 -17.09 -1.64
N SER A 54 7.96 -18.08 -1.70
CA SER A 54 8.05 -19.30 -0.88
C SER A 54 9.22 -20.19 -1.32
N TYR A 55 9.54 -20.25 -2.61
CA TYR A 55 10.73 -20.93 -3.12
C TYR A 55 12.02 -20.31 -2.58
N ILE A 56 12.12 -18.97 -2.61
CA ILE A 56 13.27 -18.23 -2.04
C ILE A 56 13.37 -18.49 -0.54
N GLN A 57 12.24 -18.44 0.17
CA GLN A 57 12.18 -18.74 1.60
C GLN A 57 12.77 -20.12 1.90
N ASN A 58 12.29 -21.16 1.22
CA ASN A 58 12.71 -22.55 1.45
C ASN A 58 14.16 -22.80 1.04
N LYS A 59 14.65 -22.10 0.01
CA LYS A 59 16.04 -22.24 -0.45
C LYS A 59 17.07 -21.63 0.50
N HIS A 60 16.67 -20.60 1.24
CA HIS A 60 17.55 -19.85 2.13
C HIS A 60 17.20 -20.04 3.62
N ASP A 61 16.35 -21.03 3.95
CA ASP A 61 15.85 -21.32 5.30
C ASP A 61 15.35 -20.07 6.05
N ILE A 62 14.73 -19.14 5.31
CA ILE A 62 14.24 -17.90 5.88
C ILE A 62 13.00 -18.22 6.74
N PRO A 63 12.93 -17.77 8.00
CA PRO A 63 11.75 -17.94 8.83
C PRO A 63 10.50 -17.39 8.14
N GLN A 64 9.38 -18.12 8.23
CA GLN A 64 8.10 -17.72 7.64
C GLN A 64 7.65 -16.34 8.15
N SER A 65 7.95 -16.01 9.40
CA SER A 65 7.70 -14.69 9.99
C SER A 65 8.45 -13.56 9.27
N ILE A 66 9.68 -13.81 8.81
CA ILE A 66 10.49 -12.84 8.07
C ILE A 66 9.98 -12.68 6.64
N LYS A 67 9.61 -13.79 5.97
CA LYS A 67 8.97 -13.72 4.64
C LYS A 67 7.72 -12.83 4.70
N ALA A 68 6.83 -13.09 5.64
CA ALA A 68 5.61 -12.32 5.81
C ALA A 68 5.89 -10.84 6.13
N ALA A 69 6.82 -10.58 7.07
CA ALA A 69 7.14 -9.22 7.51
C ALA A 69 7.86 -8.37 6.46
N VAL A 70 8.59 -8.99 5.54
CA VAL A 70 9.45 -8.27 4.57
C VAL A 70 8.97 -8.48 3.14
N ILE A 71 8.96 -9.72 2.66
CA ILE A 71 8.70 -10.01 1.24
C ILE A 71 7.23 -9.73 0.91
N ASP A 72 6.31 -10.29 1.70
CA ASP A 72 4.88 -10.14 1.45
C ASP A 72 4.44 -8.68 1.73
N ALA A 73 5.00 -8.04 2.76
CA ALA A 73 4.75 -6.64 3.09
C ALA A 73 5.22 -5.67 1.98
N ILE A 74 6.44 -5.85 1.46
CA ILE A 74 6.95 -5.04 0.34
C ILE A 74 6.12 -5.28 -0.91
N ALA A 75 5.84 -6.54 -1.25
CA ALA A 75 5.08 -6.88 -2.45
C ALA A 75 3.69 -6.24 -2.45
N SER A 76 3.02 -6.24 -1.31
CA SER A 76 1.70 -5.63 -1.17
C SER A 76 1.71 -4.11 -1.30
N SER A 77 2.80 -3.43 -0.94
CA SER A 77 2.90 -1.95 -0.95
C SER A 77 3.65 -1.39 -2.16
N PHE A 78 4.22 -2.28 -2.98
CA PHE A 78 5.05 -1.93 -4.13
C PHE A 78 4.27 -1.19 -5.22
N PRO A 79 3.02 -1.56 -5.56
CA PRO A 79 2.21 -0.81 -6.54
C PRO A 79 2.01 0.64 -6.12
N GLU A 80 1.68 0.89 -4.86
CA GLU A 80 1.47 2.22 -4.29
C GLU A 80 2.76 3.04 -4.30
N PHE A 81 3.88 2.41 -3.93
CA PHE A 81 5.18 3.04 -4.04
C PHE A 81 5.48 3.46 -5.49
N CYS A 82 5.21 2.58 -6.46
CA CYS A 82 5.40 2.89 -7.87
C CYS A 82 4.50 4.06 -8.32
N VAL A 83 3.22 4.06 -7.94
CA VAL A 83 2.29 5.15 -8.26
C VAL A 83 2.79 6.46 -7.66
N ALA A 84 3.24 6.47 -6.40
CA ALA A 84 3.75 7.66 -5.74
C ALA A 84 5.02 8.19 -6.42
N VAL A 85 5.98 7.31 -6.73
CA VAL A 85 7.23 7.68 -7.41
C VAL A 85 6.97 8.19 -8.83
N ILE A 86 6.13 7.51 -9.61
CA ILE A 86 5.78 7.92 -10.98
C ILE A 86 5.03 9.25 -10.97
N ALA A 87 4.10 9.43 -10.02
CA ALA A 87 3.36 10.69 -9.86
C ALA A 87 4.28 11.88 -9.60
N VAL A 88 5.29 11.72 -8.75
CA VAL A 88 6.26 12.77 -8.43
C VAL A 88 7.26 12.98 -9.58
N ILE A 89 7.89 11.91 -10.07
CA ILE A 89 9.04 12.01 -10.99
C ILE A 89 8.59 12.22 -12.44
N MET A 90 7.56 11.50 -12.91
CA MET A 90 7.15 11.55 -14.32
C MET A 90 6.01 12.52 -14.57
N ILE A 91 5.04 12.60 -13.65
CA ILE A 91 3.85 13.44 -13.83
C ILE A 91 4.05 14.84 -13.25
N GLY A 92 4.97 14.99 -12.27
CA GLY A 92 5.21 16.25 -11.57
C GLY A 92 4.05 16.66 -10.65
N ARG A 93 3.25 15.69 -10.20
CA ARG A 93 2.05 15.89 -9.37
C ARG A 93 2.13 15.06 -8.10
N ALA A 94 2.81 15.60 -7.09
CA ALA A 94 3.00 14.92 -5.80
C ALA A 94 1.67 14.63 -5.09
N GLU A 95 0.66 15.49 -5.29
CA GLU A 95 -0.68 15.33 -4.74
C GLU A 95 -1.36 14.02 -5.16
N VAL A 96 -1.09 13.52 -6.37
CA VAL A 96 -1.62 12.24 -6.87
C VAL A 96 -0.98 11.07 -6.11
N GLY A 97 0.33 11.14 -5.87
CA GLY A 97 1.05 10.13 -5.10
C GLY A 97 0.59 10.09 -3.64
N ILE A 98 0.42 11.26 -3.01
CA ILE A 98 -0.07 11.38 -1.64
C ILE A 98 -1.48 10.80 -1.52
N ALA A 99 -2.39 11.17 -2.43
CA ALA A 99 -3.75 10.64 -2.44
C ALA A 99 -3.79 9.11 -2.58
N SER A 100 -2.91 8.53 -3.40
CA SER A 100 -2.79 7.07 -3.56
C SER A 100 -2.32 6.38 -2.27
N ILE A 101 -1.30 6.92 -1.60
CA ILE A 101 -0.76 6.34 -0.36
C ILE A 101 -1.80 6.40 0.77
N VAL A 102 -2.41 7.58 0.98
CA VAL A 102 -3.44 7.77 2.01
C VAL A 102 -4.67 6.90 1.74
N GLY A 103 -5.10 6.82 0.47
CA GLY A 103 -6.21 5.99 0.06
C GLY A 103 -5.96 4.50 0.33
N SER A 104 -4.81 3.97 -0.05
CA SER A 104 -4.44 2.57 0.20
C SER A 104 -4.35 2.27 1.71
N ALA A 105 -3.76 3.17 2.50
CA ALA A 105 -3.73 3.04 3.97
C ALA A 105 -5.13 2.90 4.57
N LEU A 106 -6.07 3.78 4.20
CA LEU A 106 -7.46 3.72 4.66
C LEU A 106 -8.14 2.42 4.19
N TYR A 107 -7.89 2.00 2.96
CA TYR A 107 -8.43 0.75 2.42
C TYR A 107 -7.95 -0.48 3.22
N ASN A 108 -6.66 -0.50 3.59
CA ASN A 108 -6.05 -1.59 4.34
C ASN A 108 -6.51 -1.68 5.80
N VAL A 109 -6.87 -0.55 6.42
CA VAL A 109 -7.34 -0.51 7.81
C VAL A 109 -8.85 -0.71 7.92
N LEU A 110 -9.62 -0.19 6.96
CA LEU A 110 -11.08 -0.19 7.03
C LEU A 110 -11.70 -1.28 6.15
N VAL A 111 -11.37 -1.28 4.86
CA VAL A 111 -12.09 -2.08 3.86
C VAL A 111 -11.65 -3.54 3.88
N ILE A 112 -10.34 -3.80 3.87
CA ILE A 112 -9.82 -5.18 3.87
C ILE A 112 -10.28 -5.95 5.12
N PRO A 113 -10.12 -5.43 6.35
CA PRO A 113 -10.54 -6.16 7.55
C PRO A 113 -12.05 -6.32 7.64
N ALA A 114 -12.84 -5.31 7.22
CA ALA A 114 -14.29 -5.40 7.17
C ALA A 114 -14.74 -6.49 6.18
N ALA A 115 -14.20 -6.50 4.96
CA ALA A 115 -14.50 -7.51 3.95
C ALA A 115 -14.05 -8.91 4.41
N ALA A 116 -12.86 -9.03 4.99
CA ALA A 116 -12.35 -10.29 5.53
C ALA A 116 -13.26 -10.81 6.67
N GLY A 117 -13.73 -9.93 7.56
CA GLY A 117 -14.66 -10.28 8.62
C GLY A 117 -16.02 -10.74 8.12
N LEU A 118 -16.54 -10.15 7.03
CA LEU A 118 -17.80 -10.54 6.41
C LEU A 118 -17.73 -11.90 5.70
N VAL A 119 -16.57 -12.23 5.12
CA VAL A 119 -16.36 -13.48 4.37
C VAL A 119 -15.84 -14.62 5.26
N ALA A 120 -15.31 -14.31 6.44
CA ALA A 120 -14.73 -15.31 7.33
C ALA A 120 -15.77 -16.35 7.79
N ALA A 121 -15.47 -17.62 7.55
CA ALA A 121 -16.28 -18.75 8.02
C ALA A 121 -16.14 -19.02 9.53
N SER A 122 -15.24 -18.33 10.22
CA SER A 122 -14.96 -18.52 11.64
C SER A 122 -14.61 -17.21 12.32
N PRO A 123 -14.86 -17.06 13.64
CA PRO A 123 -14.57 -15.82 14.36
C PRO A 123 -13.08 -15.47 14.31
N MET A 124 -12.76 -14.31 13.74
CA MET A 124 -11.42 -13.75 13.79
C MET A 124 -11.17 -13.11 15.16
N VAL A 125 -10.33 -13.74 15.98
CA VAL A 125 -9.92 -13.16 17.26
C VAL A 125 -8.77 -12.20 17.01
N ILE A 126 -9.05 -10.91 17.11
CA ILE A 126 -8.05 -9.84 16.97
C ILE A 126 -7.87 -9.18 18.33
N SER A 127 -6.61 -8.94 18.73
CA SER A 127 -6.31 -8.19 19.95
C SER A 127 -6.82 -6.76 19.84
N LYS A 128 -7.71 -6.37 20.77
CA LYS A 128 -8.23 -4.99 20.86
C LYS A 128 -7.11 -3.97 21.03
N GLU A 129 -6.04 -4.34 21.74
CA GLU A 129 -4.87 -3.49 21.97
C GLU A 129 -4.14 -3.18 20.66
N VAL A 130 -3.93 -4.18 19.82
CA VAL A 130 -3.29 -4.01 18.49
C VAL A 130 -4.13 -3.10 17.61
N VAL A 131 -5.44 -3.33 17.55
CA VAL A 131 -6.36 -2.52 16.75
C VAL A 131 -6.36 -1.07 17.21
N TRP A 132 -6.44 -0.81 18.52
CA TRP A 132 -6.46 0.55 19.05
C TRP A 132 -5.13 1.28 18.80
N ARG A 133 -4.01 0.61 19.07
CA ARG A 133 -2.67 1.16 18.85
C ARG A 133 -2.48 1.55 17.39
N ASP A 134 -2.68 0.61 16.48
CA ASP A 134 -2.41 0.82 15.05
C ASP A 134 -3.32 1.92 14.48
N ASN A 135 -4.60 1.99 14.89
CA ASN A 135 -5.51 3.07 14.50
C ASN A 135 -5.10 4.45 15.03
N ILE A 136 -4.65 4.57 16.29
CA ILE A 136 -4.16 5.85 16.84
C ILE A 136 -2.94 6.33 16.04
N TYR A 137 -1.97 5.46 15.77
CA TYR A 137 -0.78 5.84 15.01
C TYR A 137 -1.16 6.26 13.59
N TYR A 138 -2.06 5.52 12.93
CA TYR A 138 -2.56 5.89 11.60
C TYR A 138 -3.25 7.25 11.61
N LEU A 139 -4.12 7.51 12.59
CA LEU A 139 -4.79 8.80 12.74
C LEU A 139 -3.76 9.92 12.97
N GLY A 140 -2.78 9.69 13.85
CA GLY A 140 -1.71 10.65 14.14
C GLY A 140 -0.88 11.00 12.90
N VAL A 141 -0.46 10.02 12.11
CA VAL A 141 0.31 10.23 10.87
C VAL A 141 -0.54 10.94 9.81
N THR A 142 -1.82 10.60 9.70
CA THR A 142 -2.74 11.25 8.76
C THR A 142 -3.00 12.71 9.14
N LEU A 143 -3.18 13.00 10.43
CA LEU A 143 -3.32 14.36 10.92
C LEU A 143 -2.03 15.16 10.76
N LEU A 144 -0.86 14.55 11.01
CA LEU A 144 0.44 15.17 10.74
C LEU A 144 0.58 15.53 9.26
N LEU A 145 0.21 14.61 8.36
CA LEU A 145 0.18 14.86 6.92
C LEU A 145 -0.77 15.99 6.54
N GLY A 146 -1.99 15.98 7.07
CA GLY A 146 -2.96 17.07 6.86
C GLY A 146 -2.45 18.43 7.37
N ALA A 147 -1.82 18.45 8.55
CA ALA A 147 -1.22 19.65 9.12
C ALA A 147 -0.05 20.16 8.27
N MET A 148 0.81 19.27 7.77
CA MET A 148 1.91 19.64 6.86
C MET A 148 1.39 20.18 5.53
N LEU A 149 0.35 19.57 4.95
CA LEU A 149 -0.33 20.07 3.75
C LEU A 149 -0.91 21.48 3.96
N TRP A 150 -1.45 21.75 5.14
CA TRP A 150 -2.06 23.04 5.46
C TRP A 150 -1.04 24.14 5.78
N LEU A 151 -0.03 23.82 6.59
CA LEU A 151 0.96 24.78 7.07
C LEU A 151 2.08 25.03 6.06
N PHE A 152 2.45 24.01 5.27
CA PHE A 152 3.58 24.03 4.34
C PHE A 152 3.20 23.51 2.95
N PRO A 153 2.20 24.10 2.27
CA PRO A 153 1.68 23.57 1.00
C PRO A 153 2.73 23.49 -0.12
N ASN A 154 3.76 24.33 -0.09
CA ASN A 154 4.78 24.42 -1.14
C ASN A 154 6.20 23.98 -0.69
N GLU A 155 6.38 23.50 0.55
CA GLU A 155 7.71 23.13 1.08
C GLU A 155 7.90 21.62 1.19
N TRP A 156 7.52 20.90 0.14
CA TRP A 156 7.66 19.46 0.03
C TRP A 156 9.08 19.08 -0.40
N GLY A 157 10.02 19.21 0.54
CA GLY A 157 11.43 18.89 0.36
C GLY A 157 11.91 17.72 1.23
N ALA A 158 13.22 17.50 1.22
CA ALA A 158 13.87 16.45 2.02
C ALA A 158 13.55 16.55 3.52
N GLY A 159 13.29 17.75 4.05
CA GLY A 159 12.92 17.97 5.45
C GLY A 159 11.61 17.27 5.84
N VAL A 160 10.56 17.40 5.01
CA VAL A 160 9.28 16.71 5.23
C VAL A 160 9.46 15.20 5.16
N ALA A 161 10.22 14.71 4.17
CA ALA A 161 10.53 13.29 4.04
C ALA A 161 11.26 12.74 5.29
N ILE A 162 12.22 13.48 5.83
CA ILE A 162 12.94 13.11 7.06
C ILE A 162 11.98 13.03 8.25
N ILE A 163 11.07 13.99 8.41
CA ILE A 163 10.08 13.97 9.50
C ILE A 163 9.21 12.71 9.44
N PHE A 164 8.68 12.36 8.26
CA PHE A 164 7.89 11.13 8.10
C PHE A 164 8.72 9.86 8.32
N LEU A 165 9.98 9.86 7.89
CA LEU A 165 10.88 8.74 8.09
C LEU A 165 11.23 8.56 9.57
N LEU A 166 11.45 9.65 10.31
CA LEU A 166 11.63 9.64 11.76
C LEU A 166 10.38 9.19 12.50
N ALA A 167 9.18 9.63 12.07
CA ALA A 167 7.92 9.17 12.63
C ALA A 167 7.74 7.65 12.44
N TYR A 168 8.07 7.14 11.25
CA TYR A 168 8.07 5.70 10.95
C TYR A 168 9.07 4.93 11.82
N LEU A 169 10.32 5.40 11.91
CA LEU A 169 11.34 4.78 12.76
C LEU A 169 10.94 4.81 14.25
N GLY A 170 10.34 5.90 14.70
CA GLY A 170 9.79 6.03 16.05
C GLY A 170 8.70 5.00 16.32
N TYR A 171 7.76 4.82 15.38
CA TYR A 171 6.73 3.79 15.47
C TYR A 171 7.32 2.37 15.55
N VAL A 172 8.27 2.03 14.66
CA VAL A 172 8.95 0.73 14.67
C VAL A 172 9.69 0.50 15.98
N PHE A 173 10.34 1.53 16.53
CA PHE A 173 11.03 1.43 17.81
C PHE A 173 10.07 1.20 18.98
N LEU A 174 8.93 1.90 19.02
CA LEU A 174 7.89 1.69 20.03
C LEU A 174 7.32 0.27 19.93
N LEU A 175 7.06 -0.20 18.71
CA LEU A 175 6.62 -1.56 18.45
C LEU A 175 7.62 -2.61 18.95
N GLN A 176 8.92 -2.42 18.70
CA GLN A 176 9.97 -3.31 19.22
C GLN A 176 9.99 -3.35 20.75
N ARG A 177 9.77 -2.22 21.42
CA ARG A 177 9.71 -2.16 22.89
C ARG A 177 8.50 -2.89 23.43
N ASP A 178 7.34 -2.72 22.80
CA ASP A 178 6.10 -3.41 23.19
C ASP A 178 6.25 -4.93 23.02
N PHE A 179 6.78 -5.39 21.88
CA PHE A 179 7.07 -6.81 21.65
C PHE A 179 8.03 -7.40 22.71
N LYS A 180 9.08 -6.67 23.08
CA LYS A 180 10.05 -7.13 24.07
C LYS A 180 9.44 -7.24 25.48
N LYS A 181 8.54 -6.31 25.84
CA LYS A 181 7.78 -6.37 27.10
C LYS A 181 6.83 -7.58 27.14
N SER A 182 6.07 -7.82 26.07
CA SER A 182 5.16 -8.97 26.00
C SER A 182 5.89 -10.31 26.07
N LYS A 183 7.08 -10.41 25.45
CA LYS A 183 7.91 -11.62 25.53
C LYS A 183 8.41 -11.88 26.95
N ASN A 184 8.84 -10.85 27.67
CA ASN A 184 9.32 -10.99 29.05
C ASN A 184 8.19 -11.38 30.02
N GLN A 185 6.99 -10.79 29.88
CA GLN A 185 5.84 -11.17 30.73
C GLN A 185 5.39 -12.62 30.53
N ASN A 186 5.45 -13.14 29.30
CA ASN A 186 5.13 -14.55 29.02
C ASN A 186 6.23 -15.52 29.50
N ALA A 187 7.47 -15.06 29.64
CA ALA A 187 8.58 -15.86 30.16
C ALA A 187 8.55 -15.97 31.70
N ASP A 188 8.03 -14.95 32.39
CA ASP A 188 7.90 -14.93 33.86
C ASP A 188 6.62 -15.66 34.36
N SER A 189 5.71 -16.03 33.45
CA SER A 189 4.47 -16.77 33.74
C SER A 189 4.57 -18.29 33.56
N HIS A 190 5.76 -18.81 33.24
CA HIS A 190 6.10 -20.24 33.15
C HIS A 190 7.12 -20.63 34.22
#